data_AF-A0A1G7YEQ6-F1
#
_entry.id   AF-A0A1G7YEQ6-F1
#
_cell.length_a   1.000
_cell.length_b   1.000
_cell.length_c   1.000
_cell.angle_alpha   90.00
_cell.angle_beta   90.00
_cell.angle_gamma   90.00
#
_symmetry.space_group_name_H-M   'P 1'
#
loop_
_entity.id
_entity.type
_entity.pdbx_description
1 polymer ?
#
loop_
_entity_poly.entity_id
_entity_poly.type
_entity_poly.pdbx_seq_one_letter_code
_entity_poly.pdbx_strand_id
1 'polypeptide(L)'
;METTTHNAFCNWKPELLDEMARTNVPRVNGLLLDVFDGIDTGALSRNDMARRFAMVARELGYCSMDRYTAGPVVVRGGATTWAYIAELLRNGEPVGSVEVAGSF
;
A
#
# COMPACT_ATOMS: atom_id res chain seq x y z
N MET A 1 -0.70 -17.85 -22.42
CA MET A 1 -1.44 -17.48 -21.20
C MET A 1 -0.36 -17.04 -20.24
N GLU A 2 0.02 -15.76 -20.32
CA GLU A 2 1.12 -15.21 -19.52
C GLU A 2 0.62 -14.95 -18.10
N THR A 3 1.32 -15.51 -17.13
CA THR A 3 1.07 -15.32 -15.70
C THR A 3 1.53 -13.92 -15.30
N THR A 4 0.58 -12.98 -15.17
CA THR A 4 0.86 -11.65 -14.63
C THR A 4 1.37 -11.77 -13.19
N THR A 5 2.65 -11.51 -12.97
CA THR A 5 3.22 -11.53 -11.62
C THR A 5 3.02 -10.18 -10.95
N HIS A 6 2.08 -10.10 -10.02
CA HIS A 6 1.81 -8.91 -9.22
C HIS A 6 2.77 -8.89 -8.02
N ASN A 7 3.55 -7.82 -7.88
CA ASN A 7 4.44 -7.64 -6.75
C ASN A 7 4.06 -6.38 -5.97
N ALA A 8 3.88 -6.54 -4.66
CA ALA A 8 3.66 -5.43 -3.75
C ALA A 8 4.86 -5.27 -2.82
N PHE A 9 5.39 -4.05 -2.78
CA PHE A 9 6.55 -3.71 -1.99
C PHE A 9 6.18 -2.62 -0.99
N CYS A 10 6.49 -2.88 0.28
CA CYS A 10 6.36 -1.89 1.33
C CYS A 10 7.75 -1.47 1.80
N ASN A 11 7.99 -0.16 1.81
CA ASN A 11 9.21 0.42 2.34
C ASN A 11 8.87 1.26 3.57
N TRP A 12 8.77 0.59 4.71
CA TRP A 12 8.49 1.21 6.01
C TRP A 12 9.77 1.79 6.62
N LYS A 13 9.65 2.86 7.42
CA LYS A 13 10.69 3.37 8.33
C LYS A 13 10.33 2.97 9.77
N PRO A 14 10.78 1.80 10.27
CA PRO A 14 10.31 1.22 11.53
C PRO A 14 10.55 2.11 12.76
N GLU A 15 11.59 2.94 12.71
CA GLU A 15 11.93 3.93 13.74
C GLU A 15 10.90 5.06 13.86
N LEU A 16 10.11 5.31 12.81
CA LEU A 16 9.06 6.32 12.81
C LEU A 16 7.68 5.77 13.16
N LEU A 17 7.53 4.45 13.27
CA LEU A 17 6.29 3.82 13.74
C LEU A 17 6.25 3.80 15.27
N ASP A 18 5.07 3.74 15.86
CA ASP A 18 4.92 3.42 17.29
C ASP A 18 4.87 1.89 17.49
N GLU A 19 4.85 1.44 18.76
CA GLU A 19 4.85 0.01 19.10
C GLU A 19 3.61 -0.73 18.60
N MET A 20 2.45 -0.09 18.69
CA MET A 20 1.18 -0.68 18.26
C MET A 20 1.12 -0.84 16.74
N ALA A 21 1.55 0.18 15.99
CA ALA A 21 1.64 0.11 14.54
C ALA A 21 2.65 -0.94 14.07
N ARG A 22 3.82 -1.03 14.72
CA ARG A 22 4.81 -2.08 14.41
C ARG A 22 4.23 -3.48 14.55
N THR A 23 3.40 -3.71 15.57
CA THR A 23 2.75 -5.01 15.79
C THR A 23 1.73 -5.35 14.70
N ASN A 24 1.12 -4.35 14.06
CA ASN A 24 0.15 -4.55 12.97
C ASN A 24 0.77 -4.71 11.58
N VAL A 25 2.06 -4.42 11.39
CA VAL A 25 2.74 -4.54 10.08
C VAL A 25 2.55 -5.92 9.43
N PRO A 26 2.64 -7.06 10.14
CA PRO A 26 2.37 -8.37 9.55
C PRO A 26 0.94 -8.50 9.00
N ARG A 27 -0.06 -7.96 9.71
CA ARG A 27 -1.46 -7.96 9.26
C ARG A 27 -1.65 -7.09 8.03
N VAL A 28 -1.00 -5.93 8.00
CA VAL A 28 -0.97 -5.04 6.83
C VAL A 28 -0.36 -5.76 5.62
N ASN A 29 0.76 -6.46 5.80
CA ASN A 29 1.38 -7.24 4.72
C ASN A 29 0.45 -8.35 4.20
N GLY A 30 -0.30 -9.01 5.08
CA GLY A 30 -1.32 -10.00 4.66
C GLY A 30 -2.46 -9.36 3.87
N LEU A 31 -3.03 -8.27 4.35
CA LEU A 31 -4.08 -7.51 3.65
C LEU A 31 -3.63 -7.03 2.27
N LEU A 32 -2.38 -6.61 2.16
CA LEU A 32 -1.76 -6.26 0.90
C LEU A 32 -1.84 -7.46 -0.05
N LEU A 33 -1.29 -8.62 0.33
CA LEU A 33 -1.36 -9.83 -0.50
C LEU A 33 -2.80 -10.19 -0.91
N ASP A 34 -3.76 -10.14 0.02
CA ASP A 34 -5.18 -10.43 -0.25
C ASP A 34 -5.82 -9.40 -1.21
N VAL A 35 -5.43 -8.13 -1.08
CA VAL A 35 -5.84 -7.06 -2.00
C VAL A 35 -5.27 -7.32 -3.40
N PHE A 36 -4.10 -7.93 -3.52
CA PHE A 36 -3.41 -8.17 -4.79
C PHE A 36 -3.80 -9.45 -5.52
N ASP A 37 -4.26 -10.47 -4.80
CA ASP A 37 -4.72 -11.75 -5.38
C ASP A 37 -5.91 -11.58 -6.37
N GLY A 38 -6.58 -10.41 -6.36
CA GLY A 38 -7.70 -10.09 -7.23
C GLY A 38 -7.45 -9.05 -8.35
N ILE A 39 -6.20 -8.61 -8.60
CA ILE A 39 -5.89 -7.59 -9.64
C ILE A 39 -5.68 -8.22 -11.04
N ASP A 40 -6.04 -9.49 -11.23
CA ASP A 40 -5.56 -10.31 -12.36
C ASP A 40 -6.18 -10.03 -13.75
N THR A 41 -6.85 -8.88 -13.95
CA THR A 41 -7.52 -8.57 -15.24
C THR A 41 -7.51 -7.12 -15.67
N GLY A 42 -6.96 -6.20 -14.87
CA GLY A 42 -6.88 -4.80 -15.23
C GLY A 42 -6.49 -3.93 -14.06
N ALA A 43 -5.59 -2.98 -14.31
CA ALA A 43 -5.21 -1.98 -13.32
C ALA A 43 -6.48 -1.33 -12.74
N LEU A 44 -6.65 -1.39 -11.42
CA LEU A 44 -7.81 -0.82 -10.74
C LEU A 44 -7.90 0.70 -10.94
N SER A 45 -9.08 1.28 -10.80
CA SER A 45 -9.16 2.74 -10.83
C SER A 45 -8.28 3.36 -9.73
N ARG A 46 -7.71 4.54 -9.98
CA ARG A 46 -6.94 5.28 -8.95
C ARG A 46 -7.72 5.43 -7.64
N ASN A 47 -9.04 5.61 -7.73
CA ASN A 47 -9.92 5.77 -6.57
C ASN A 47 -10.04 4.46 -5.76
N ASP A 48 -10.13 3.32 -6.43
CA ASP A 48 -10.19 2.03 -5.73
C ASP A 48 -8.85 1.70 -5.09
N MET A 49 -7.73 2.05 -5.74
CA MET A 49 -6.42 1.89 -5.12
C MET A 49 -6.19 2.85 -3.96
N ALA A 50 -6.67 4.09 -4.04
CA ALA A 50 -6.64 5.03 -2.92
C ALA A 50 -7.42 4.50 -1.71
N ARG A 51 -8.59 3.88 -1.93
CA ARG A 51 -9.37 3.24 -0.85
C ARG A 51 -8.61 2.07 -0.22
N ARG A 52 -7.96 1.24 -1.03
CA ARG A 52 -7.14 0.12 -0.56
C ARG A 52 -5.95 0.58 0.27
N PHE A 53 -5.23 1.61 -0.17
CA PHE A 53 -4.15 2.21 0.64
C PHE A 53 -4.67 2.89 1.91
N ALA A 54 -5.85 3.51 1.87
CA ALA A 54 -6.48 4.06 3.08
C ALA A 54 -6.84 2.96 4.09
N MET A 55 -7.28 1.77 3.63
CA MET A 55 -7.47 0.61 4.51
C MET A 55 -6.15 0.16 5.12
N VAL A 56 -5.09 0.05 4.32
CA VAL A 56 -3.74 -0.29 4.80
C VAL A 56 -3.28 0.68 5.89
N ALA A 57 -3.42 1.99 5.67
CA ALA A 57 -3.07 3.00 6.66
C ALA A 57 -3.90 2.89 7.95
N ARG A 58 -5.20 2.60 7.83
CA ARG A 58 -6.09 2.41 8.98
C ARG A 58 -5.67 1.21 9.83
N GLU A 59 -5.34 0.09 9.19
CA GLU A 59 -4.95 -1.14 9.88
C GLU A 59 -3.57 -0.99 10.51
N LEU A 60 -2.67 -0.24 9.88
CA LEU A 60 -1.40 0.15 10.50
C LEU A 60 -1.64 0.97 11.77
N GLY A 61 -2.55 1.95 11.72
CA GLY A 61 -2.89 2.80 12.87
C GLY A 61 -3.84 2.17 13.90
N TYR A 62 -4.28 0.92 13.71
CA TYR A 62 -5.22 0.28 14.64
C TYR A 62 -4.60 0.18 16.04
N CYS A 63 -5.27 0.73 17.05
CA CYS A 63 -4.76 0.84 18.43
C CYS A 63 -3.51 1.70 18.63
N SER A 64 -3.04 2.41 17.60
CA SER A 64 -2.00 3.43 17.75
C SER A 64 -2.58 4.74 18.30
N MET A 65 -1.74 5.52 18.98
CA MET A 65 -2.11 6.87 19.45
C MET A 65 -2.01 7.92 18.34
N ASP A 66 -1.29 7.59 17.27
CA ASP A 66 -1.08 8.45 16.12
C ASP A 66 -2.11 8.22 15.01
N ARG A 67 -2.33 9.28 14.24
CA ARG A 67 -3.18 9.23 13.05
C ARG A 67 -2.36 8.75 11.85
N TYR A 68 -2.70 7.56 11.36
CA TYR A 68 -2.14 7.04 10.11
C TYR A 68 -3.08 7.30 8.92
N THR A 69 -2.53 7.82 7.83
CA THR A 69 -3.27 8.08 6.59
C THR A 69 -2.44 7.73 5.36
N ALA A 70 -3.10 7.36 4.26
CA ALA A 70 -2.45 7.28 2.96
C ALA A 70 -2.48 8.66 2.28
N GLY A 71 -1.34 9.05 1.71
CA GLY A 71 -1.22 10.23 0.86
C GLY A 71 -1.84 10.01 -0.53
N PRO A 72 -1.74 11.01 -1.42
CA PRO A 72 -2.24 10.92 -2.78
C PRO A 72 -1.64 9.74 -3.54
N VAL A 73 -2.47 9.04 -4.32
CA VAL A 73 -2.01 7.93 -5.14
C VAL A 73 -1.41 8.43 -6.45
N VAL A 74 -0.13 8.13 -6.65
CA VAL A 74 0.57 8.36 -7.91
C VAL A 74 0.52 7.09 -8.74
N VAL A 75 0.31 7.23 -10.05
CA VAL A 75 0.44 6.12 -11.00
C VAL A 75 1.60 6.42 -11.92
N ARG A 76 2.57 5.51 -11.97
CA ARG A 76 3.65 5.49 -12.95
C ARG A 76 3.29 4.43 -13.98
N GLY A 77 3.16 4.82 -15.24
CA GLY A 77 2.84 3.91 -16.34
C GLY A 77 3.95 3.91 -17.39
N GLY A 78 4.32 2.72 -17.85
CA GLY A 78 5.13 2.47 -19.04
C GLY A 78 4.30 1.72 -20.09
N ALA A 79 4.91 1.45 -21.24
CA ALA A 79 4.22 0.74 -22.34
C ALA A 79 3.74 -0.66 -21.94
N THR A 80 4.43 -1.32 -21.01
CA THR A 80 4.15 -2.69 -20.58
C THR A 80 4.06 -2.84 -19.05
N THR A 81 4.14 -1.74 -18.30
CA THR A 81 4.22 -1.76 -16.83
C THR A 81 3.40 -0.65 -16.22
N TRP A 82 2.94 -0.86 -14.98
CA TRP A 82 2.31 0.16 -14.18
C TRP A 82 2.68 -0.01 -12.71
N ALA A 83 2.67 1.09 -11.96
CA ALA A 83 2.86 1.10 -10.51
C ALA A 83 1.98 2.16 -9.84
N TYR A 84 1.19 1.76 -8.85
CA TYR A 84 0.52 2.65 -7.90
C TYR A 84 1.42 2.84 -6.68
N ILE A 85 1.63 4.10 -6.30
CA ILE A 85 2.48 4.44 -5.15
C ILE A 85 1.69 5.39 -4.26
N ALA A 86 1.67 5.12 -2.96
CA ALA A 86 1.18 6.04 -1.94
C ALA A 86 2.13 6.09 -0.75
N GLU A 87 2.37 7.29 -0.24
CA GLU A 87 3.05 7.48 1.04
C GLU A 87 2.10 7.19 2.18
N LEU A 88 2.59 6.56 3.24
CA LEU A 88 1.91 6.53 4.52
C LEU A 88 2.46 7.62 5.42
N LEU A 89 1.51 8.35 6.02
CA LEU A 89 1.77 9.47 6.90
C LEU A 89 1.37 9.10 8.32
N ARG A 90 2.21 9.44 9.30
CA ARG A 90 1.93 9.41 10.74
C ARG A 90 1.85 10.87 11.21
N ASN A 91 0.66 11.31 11.63
CA ASN A 91 0.40 12.70 12.02
C ASN A 91 0.81 13.74 10.95
N GLY A 92 0.75 13.36 9.68
CA GLY A 92 1.15 14.21 8.55
C GLY A 92 2.60 14.03 8.09
N GLU A 93 3.44 13.30 8.83
CA GLU A 93 4.84 13.05 8.48
C GLU A 93 5.02 11.71 7.76
N PRO A 94 5.81 11.63 6.67
CA PRO A 94 5.99 10.41 5.89
C PRO A 94 6.83 9.35 6.63
N VAL A 95 6.21 8.20 6.88
CA VAL A 95 6.83 7.05 7.58
C VAL A 95 7.09 5.85 6.69
N GLY A 96 6.62 5.86 5.46
CA GLY A 96 6.90 4.82 4.49
C GLY A 96 6.08 4.96 3.23
N SER A 97 6.24 4.03 2.30
CA SER A 97 5.43 3.97 1.09
C SER A 97 4.98 2.54 0.80
N VAL A 98 3.81 2.45 0.16
CA VAL A 98 3.29 1.23 -0.44
C VAL A 98 3.36 1.40 -1.94
N GLU A 99 4.00 0.44 -2.61
CA GLU A 99 4.06 0.34 -4.05
C GLU A 99 3.41 -0.96 -4.51
N VAL A 100 2.56 -0.84 -5.52
CA VAL A 100 1.86 -1.95 -6.17
C VAL A 100 2.16 -1.86 -7.64
N ALA A 101 2.88 -2.83 -8.18
CA ALA A 101 3.26 -2.84 -9.58
C ALA A 101 2.81 -4.11 -10.28
N GLY A 102 2.53 -3.97 -11.56
CA GLY A 102 2.21 -5.07 -12.47
C GLY A 102 2.79 -4.81 -13.85
N SER A 103 2.93 -5.88 -14.62
CA SER A 103 3.28 -5.86 -16.03
C SER A 103 2.21 -6.56 -16.85
N PHE A 104 2.08 -6.19 -18.12
CA PHE A 104 1.24 -6.91 -19.08
C PHE A 104 1.98 -8.10 -19.68
#